data_AF-A0A8E2BGB2-F1
#
_entry.id   AF-A0A8E2BGB2-F1
#
_cell.length_a   1.000
_cell.length_b   1.000
_cell.length_c   1.000
_cell.angle_alpha   90.00
_cell.angle_beta   90.00
_cell.angle_gamma   90.00
#
_symmetry.space_group_name_H-M   'P 1'
#
loop_
_entity.id
_entity.type
_entity.pdbx_description
1 polymer ?
#
loop_
_entity_poly.entity_id
_entity_poly.type
_entity_poly.pdbx_seq_one_letter_code
_entity_poly.pdbx_strand_id
1 'polypeptide(L)'
;MIASLSVKPVCGEQPTFDVYEGQRTMLPVIRLPLDLPVYRMANARTQTEQLAYIAEKNGPANYFEAGQDNEEAQQAQHNILRGFANATAGSVKPIIEELERTKQTEPIMITPSGVVVNGNRRLTAMRELYADRKAEFPTFAEVECMVLPPLTDEQIDDIETRLQERPETKLPYSWINETLKIRRQLEKKSKKETDIADMRRKSVGDIRKSLSALNYAEIYLRDWCGAPGDYRLVEKGGEQFFSDLVPRLKGKEGPLLEANLRMAWLLFDNRDSLGGRIYNFNKVLGEKAEHVLAQLAERLDVEDEQPEDADGEIEDSMEIDLGGETHANDYAPLLALFDNPQRRDEVFDELKAVCQTVLDSGAASKVGKAALRAAQDANTRLTEIDLSTADPNTHAGIEKQLDEIIHRATGLKSKLQEIKDSAGHTSSSGN
;
A
#
# COMPACT_ATOMS: atom_id res chain seq x y z
N MET A 1 -39.80 -33.22 -0.99
CA MET A 1 -39.50 -32.49 -2.25
C MET A 1 -38.03 -32.56 -2.62
N ILE A 2 -37.10 -32.17 -1.72
CA ILE A 2 -35.65 -32.28 -1.98
C ILE A 2 -35.25 -33.74 -2.24
N ALA A 3 -35.62 -34.67 -1.34
CA ALA A 3 -35.35 -36.10 -1.51
C ALA A 3 -35.87 -36.69 -2.83
N SER A 4 -37.00 -36.22 -3.37
CA SER A 4 -37.53 -36.66 -4.66
C SER A 4 -36.79 -36.05 -5.86
N LEU A 5 -36.28 -34.81 -5.72
CA LEU A 5 -35.48 -34.15 -6.75
C LEU A 5 -34.06 -34.73 -6.83
N SER A 6 -33.51 -35.20 -5.71
CA SER A 6 -32.20 -35.86 -5.66
C SER A 6 -32.16 -37.20 -6.41
N VAL A 7 -33.31 -37.86 -6.62
CA VAL A 7 -33.40 -39.15 -7.33
C VAL A 7 -33.27 -38.97 -8.86
N LYS A 8 -33.57 -37.78 -9.39
CA LYS A 8 -33.35 -37.41 -10.79
C LYS A 8 -32.75 -35.99 -10.86
N PRO A 9 -31.46 -35.85 -10.55
CA PRO A 9 -30.83 -34.53 -10.48
C PRO A 9 -30.82 -33.87 -11.86
N VAL A 10 -31.44 -32.70 -11.96
CA VAL A 10 -31.54 -31.93 -13.21
C VAL A 10 -30.16 -31.47 -13.71
N CYS A 11 -29.20 -31.27 -12.79
CA CYS A 11 -27.85 -30.83 -13.09
C CYS A 11 -26.80 -31.96 -13.03
N GLY A 12 -27.24 -33.22 -12.92
CA GLY A 12 -26.35 -34.38 -12.81
C GLY A 12 -25.68 -34.52 -11.44
N GLU A 13 -24.53 -35.20 -11.40
CA GLU A 13 -23.76 -35.41 -10.17
C GLU A 13 -22.39 -34.71 -10.27
N GLN A 14 -21.95 -34.12 -9.15
CA GLN A 14 -20.63 -33.49 -9.06
C GLN A 14 -19.75 -34.21 -8.03
N PRO A 15 -18.45 -34.38 -8.31
CA PRO A 15 -17.52 -34.96 -7.35
C PRO A 15 -17.14 -33.97 -6.25
N THR A 16 -17.08 -34.44 -5.02
CA THR A 16 -16.50 -33.74 -3.88
C THR A 16 -15.63 -34.72 -3.07
N PHE A 17 -14.61 -34.19 -2.39
CA PHE A 17 -13.78 -34.93 -1.43
C PHE A 17 -14.06 -34.48 0.01
N ASP A 18 -15.07 -33.63 0.18
CA ASP A 18 -15.33 -32.93 1.43
C ASP A 18 -16.28 -33.72 2.32
N VAL A 19 -17.05 -34.69 1.78
CA VAL A 19 -17.98 -35.53 2.56
C VAL A 19 -17.22 -36.50 3.46
N TYR A 20 -16.30 -37.28 2.90
CA TYR A 20 -15.48 -38.26 3.61
C TYR A 20 -14.02 -38.04 3.24
N GLU A 21 -13.14 -37.99 4.25
CA GLU A 21 -11.74 -37.63 4.05
C GLU A 21 -11.06 -38.60 3.07
N GLY A 22 -10.41 -38.04 2.04
CA GLY A 22 -9.71 -38.81 1.02
C GLY A 22 -10.61 -39.61 0.06
N GLN A 23 -11.94 -39.58 0.22
CA GLN A 23 -12.86 -40.34 -0.61
C GLN A 23 -13.64 -39.44 -1.57
N ARG A 24 -13.48 -39.70 -2.86
CA ARG A 24 -14.29 -39.07 -3.91
C ARG A 24 -15.74 -39.54 -3.78
N THR A 25 -16.63 -38.60 -3.47
CA THR A 25 -18.07 -38.83 -3.35
C THR A 25 -18.78 -38.06 -4.47
N MET A 26 -19.65 -38.74 -5.21
CA MET A 26 -20.50 -38.10 -6.21
C MET A 26 -21.80 -37.66 -5.52
N LEU A 27 -22.12 -36.37 -5.59
CA LEU A 27 -23.34 -35.83 -4.99
C LEU A 27 -24.29 -35.30 -6.07
N PRO A 28 -25.60 -35.55 -5.94
CA PRO A 28 -26.59 -35.04 -6.88
C PRO A 28 -26.73 -33.52 -6.74
N VAL A 29 -26.74 -32.83 -7.89
CA VAL A 29 -26.98 -31.39 -7.97
C VAL A 29 -28.40 -31.13 -8.46
N ILE A 30 -29.17 -30.42 -7.65
CA ILE A 30 -30.56 -30.05 -7.92
C ILE A 30 -30.70 -28.53 -8.00
N ARG A 31 -31.75 -28.06 -8.67
CA ARG A 31 -32.16 -26.65 -8.63
C ARG A 31 -33.31 -26.47 -7.66
N LEU A 32 -33.19 -25.49 -6.78
CA LEU A 32 -34.21 -25.14 -5.81
C LEU A 32 -34.54 -23.65 -5.92
N PRO A 33 -35.81 -23.25 -5.79
CA PRO A 33 -36.19 -21.87 -5.53
C PRO A 33 -35.37 -21.25 -4.39
N LEU A 34 -34.96 -19.99 -4.56
CA LEU A 34 -34.03 -19.27 -3.67
C LEU A 34 -34.51 -19.14 -2.21
N ASP A 35 -35.82 -19.21 -2.01
CA ASP A 35 -36.53 -19.12 -0.73
C ASP A 35 -36.56 -20.45 0.04
N LEU A 36 -36.35 -21.60 -0.61
CA LEU A 36 -36.43 -22.91 0.05
C LEU A 36 -35.24 -23.24 0.98
N PRO A 37 -33.97 -23.00 0.62
CA PRO A 37 -32.86 -23.35 1.50
C PRO A 37 -32.85 -22.50 2.78
N VAL A 38 -32.67 -23.12 3.94
CA VAL A 38 -32.61 -22.42 5.23
C VAL A 38 -31.17 -22.27 5.71
N TYR A 39 -30.86 -21.15 6.36
CA TYR A 39 -29.52 -20.94 6.90
C TYR A 39 -29.26 -21.88 8.06
N ARG A 40 -28.05 -22.46 8.09
CA ARG A 40 -27.53 -23.13 9.28
C ARG A 40 -27.16 -22.09 10.33
N MET A 41 -27.76 -22.21 11.51
CA MET A 41 -27.54 -21.29 12.63
C MET A 41 -26.22 -21.58 13.37
N ALA A 42 -25.87 -22.85 13.49
CA ALA A 42 -24.61 -23.34 14.05
C ALA A 42 -23.45 -23.13 13.07
N ASN A 43 -23.14 -21.88 12.74
CA ASN A 43 -22.00 -21.52 11.90
C ASN A 43 -20.97 -20.74 12.73
N ALA A 44 -19.76 -21.30 12.86
CA ALA A 44 -18.71 -20.70 13.68
C ALA A 44 -18.31 -19.29 13.24
N ARG A 45 -18.43 -18.94 11.94
CA ARG A 45 -18.05 -17.63 11.41
C ARG A 45 -19.02 -16.51 11.78
N THR A 46 -20.26 -16.84 12.13
CA THR A 46 -21.27 -15.84 12.55
C THR A 46 -21.47 -15.82 14.07
N GLN A 47 -20.80 -16.69 14.82
CA GLN A 47 -21.01 -16.87 16.26
C GLN A 47 -20.81 -15.57 17.05
N THR A 48 -19.74 -14.81 16.78
CA THR A 48 -19.47 -13.54 17.47
C THR A 48 -20.58 -12.52 17.26
N GLU A 49 -21.07 -12.36 16.02
CA GLU A 49 -22.15 -11.42 15.70
C GLU A 49 -23.50 -11.89 16.25
N GLN A 50 -23.76 -13.20 16.28
CA GLN A 50 -24.95 -13.77 16.91
C GLN A 50 -24.97 -13.49 18.42
N LEU A 51 -23.84 -13.67 19.12
CA LEU A 51 -23.71 -13.35 20.53
C LEU A 51 -23.90 -11.84 20.80
N ALA A 52 -23.34 -10.99 19.94
CA ALA A 52 -23.55 -9.55 20.01
C ALA A 52 -25.03 -9.18 19.84
N TYR A 53 -25.72 -9.80 18.88
CA TYR A 53 -27.16 -9.61 18.66
C TYR A 53 -28.00 -10.03 19.88
N ILE A 54 -27.69 -11.19 20.48
CA ILE A 54 -28.38 -11.67 21.69
C ILE A 54 -28.18 -10.68 22.84
N ALA A 55 -26.95 -10.21 23.04
CA ALA A 55 -26.62 -9.24 24.09
C ALA A 55 -27.33 -7.90 23.88
N GLU A 56 -27.43 -7.41 22.65
CA GLU A 56 -28.13 -6.16 22.32
C GLU A 56 -29.65 -6.28 22.53
N LYS A 57 -30.25 -7.40 22.15
CA LYS A 57 -31.70 -7.63 22.22
C LYS A 57 -32.18 -8.19 23.56
N ASN A 58 -31.28 -8.49 24.50
CA ASN A 58 -31.57 -9.23 25.73
C ASN A 58 -32.37 -10.52 25.48
N GLY A 59 -32.02 -11.23 24.40
CA GLY A 59 -32.68 -12.48 24.01
C GLY A 59 -32.20 -13.69 24.83
N PRO A 60 -32.87 -14.85 24.72
CA PRO A 60 -32.38 -16.08 25.33
C PRO A 60 -31.09 -16.56 24.63
N ALA A 61 -30.18 -17.18 25.39
CA ALA A 61 -28.88 -17.62 24.87
C ALA A 61 -28.99 -18.61 23.70
N ASN A 62 -30.08 -19.39 23.65
CA ASN A 62 -30.35 -20.37 22.60
C ASN A 62 -31.21 -19.82 21.44
N TYR A 63 -31.35 -18.49 21.30
CA TYR A 63 -32.20 -17.86 20.28
C TYR A 63 -31.91 -18.36 18.85
N PHE A 64 -30.63 -18.44 18.48
CA PHE A 64 -30.22 -18.95 17.17
C PHE A 64 -30.17 -20.49 17.12
N GLU A 65 -29.74 -21.15 18.19
CA GLU A 65 -29.65 -22.63 18.25
C GLU A 65 -31.03 -23.31 18.10
N ALA A 66 -32.05 -22.78 18.78
CA ALA A 66 -33.43 -23.28 18.68
C ALA A 66 -34.21 -22.64 17.52
N GLY A 67 -33.63 -21.64 16.85
CA GLY A 67 -34.30 -20.79 15.87
C GLY A 67 -34.22 -21.28 14.43
N GLN A 68 -33.74 -22.50 14.17
CA GLN A 68 -33.54 -22.98 12.80
C GLN A 68 -34.82 -22.97 11.95
N ASP A 69 -35.96 -23.34 12.54
CA ASP A 69 -37.28 -23.32 11.90
C ASP A 69 -38.06 -22.02 12.18
N ASN A 70 -37.45 -21.05 12.88
CA ASN A 70 -38.09 -19.78 13.21
C ASN A 70 -37.72 -18.70 12.17
N GLU A 71 -38.74 -18.12 11.54
CA GLU A 71 -38.59 -17.09 10.51
C GLU A 71 -37.87 -15.83 11.04
N GLU A 72 -38.15 -15.41 12.28
CA GLU A 72 -37.50 -14.24 12.88
C GLU A 72 -35.99 -14.46 13.08
N ALA A 73 -35.62 -15.66 13.53
CA ALA A 73 -34.22 -16.03 13.71
C ALA A 73 -33.49 -16.17 12.36
N GLN A 74 -34.15 -16.74 11.35
CA GLN A 74 -33.65 -16.78 9.96
C GLN A 74 -33.43 -15.38 9.39
N GLN A 75 -34.32 -14.43 9.66
CA GLN A 75 -34.17 -13.04 9.23
C GLN A 75 -33.03 -12.32 9.99
N ALA A 76 -32.90 -12.55 11.29
CA ALA A 76 -31.78 -12.00 12.06
C ALA A 76 -30.44 -12.53 11.53
N GLN A 77 -30.36 -13.84 11.25
CA GLN A 77 -29.18 -14.46 10.64
C GLN A 77 -28.90 -13.92 9.24
N HIS A 78 -29.94 -13.68 8.43
CA HIS A 78 -29.81 -13.06 7.12
C HIS A 78 -29.15 -11.69 7.21
N ASN A 79 -29.58 -10.83 8.16
CA ASN A 79 -29.03 -9.49 8.35
C ASN A 79 -27.54 -9.53 8.74
N ILE A 80 -27.16 -10.47 9.61
CA ILE A 80 -25.75 -10.70 9.98
C ILE A 80 -24.94 -11.11 8.74
N LEU A 81 -25.43 -12.11 8.00
CA LEU A 81 -24.78 -12.60 6.78
C LEU A 81 -24.71 -11.53 5.68
N ARG A 82 -25.67 -10.62 5.62
CA ARG A 82 -25.70 -9.48 4.70
C ARG A 82 -24.55 -8.52 4.99
N GLY A 83 -24.29 -8.24 6.27
CA GLY A 83 -23.10 -7.51 6.70
C GLY A 83 -21.82 -8.19 6.20
N PHE A 84 -21.69 -9.50 6.41
CA PHE A 84 -20.53 -10.27 5.95
C PHE A 84 -20.43 -10.41 4.42
N ALA A 85 -21.54 -10.34 3.68
CA ALA A 85 -21.55 -10.42 2.22
C ALA A 85 -21.03 -9.12 1.59
N ASN A 86 -21.35 -7.98 2.21
CA ASN A 86 -20.90 -6.65 1.83
C ASN A 86 -19.53 -6.27 2.41
N ALA A 87 -19.08 -6.93 3.48
CA ALA A 87 -17.81 -6.63 4.12
C ALA A 87 -16.61 -6.94 3.21
N THR A 88 -15.73 -5.95 3.08
CA THR A 88 -14.38 -6.11 2.51
C THR A 88 -13.43 -6.43 3.65
N ALA A 89 -12.83 -7.62 3.63
CA ALA A 89 -11.82 -8.02 4.61
C ALA A 89 -10.49 -8.24 3.89
N GLY A 90 -9.51 -7.38 4.17
CA GLY A 90 -8.18 -7.42 3.54
C GLY A 90 -8.27 -7.32 2.01
N SER A 91 -7.68 -8.29 1.30
CA SER A 91 -7.67 -8.37 -0.17
C SER A 91 -8.92 -9.05 -0.77
N VAL A 92 -9.89 -9.46 0.05
CA VAL A 92 -11.09 -10.17 -0.40
C VAL A 92 -12.19 -9.16 -0.69
N LYS A 93 -12.58 -9.06 -1.97
CA LYS A 93 -13.73 -8.26 -2.41
C LYS A 93 -15.05 -8.80 -1.87
N PRO A 94 -16.09 -7.96 -1.74
CA PRO A 94 -17.43 -8.40 -1.39
C PRO A 94 -17.91 -9.52 -2.30
N ILE A 95 -18.52 -10.56 -1.72
CA ILE A 95 -18.97 -11.72 -2.48
C ILE A 95 -20.14 -11.38 -3.41
N ILE A 96 -20.90 -10.34 -3.06
CA ILE A 96 -21.96 -9.74 -3.88
C ILE A 96 -21.40 -9.29 -5.22
N GLU A 97 -20.33 -8.48 -5.24
CA GLU A 97 -19.71 -8.00 -6.48
C GLU A 97 -19.25 -9.15 -7.39
N GLU A 98 -18.73 -10.24 -6.80
CA GLU A 98 -18.27 -11.37 -7.60
C GLU A 98 -19.42 -12.19 -8.22
N LEU A 99 -20.51 -12.36 -7.47
CA LEU A 99 -21.70 -13.06 -7.95
C LEU A 99 -22.45 -12.26 -9.01
N GLU A 100 -22.42 -10.93 -8.97
CA GLU A 100 -22.95 -10.10 -10.06
C GLU A 100 -22.29 -10.41 -11.40
N ARG A 101 -20.97 -10.64 -11.40
CA ARG A 101 -20.19 -10.85 -12.62
C ARG A 101 -20.20 -12.30 -13.08
N THR A 102 -19.96 -13.24 -12.16
CA THR A 102 -19.70 -14.64 -12.50
C THR A 102 -20.94 -15.53 -12.37
N LYS A 103 -22.02 -14.99 -11.78
CA LYS A 103 -23.19 -15.75 -11.34
C LYS A 103 -22.77 -16.87 -10.39
N GLN A 104 -23.63 -17.86 -10.17
CA GLN A 104 -23.28 -19.02 -9.34
C GLN A 104 -22.22 -19.88 -10.06
N THR A 105 -21.01 -19.95 -9.50
CA THR A 105 -19.89 -20.74 -10.03
C THR A 105 -19.78 -22.13 -9.39
N GLU A 106 -20.25 -22.24 -8.15
CA GLU A 106 -20.20 -23.46 -7.34
C GLU A 106 -21.57 -23.68 -6.66
N PRO A 107 -22.10 -24.91 -6.65
CA PRO A 107 -23.33 -25.24 -5.94
C PRO A 107 -23.23 -25.01 -4.43
N ILE A 108 -24.36 -24.69 -3.81
CA ILE A 108 -24.49 -24.63 -2.34
C ILE A 108 -24.60 -26.05 -1.80
N MET A 109 -23.86 -26.40 -0.74
CA MET A 109 -24.04 -27.71 -0.10
C MET A 109 -25.17 -27.66 0.91
N ILE A 110 -26.15 -28.54 0.76
CA ILE A 110 -27.33 -28.63 1.63
C ILE A 110 -27.53 -30.04 2.17
N THR A 111 -28.15 -30.14 3.35
CA THR A 111 -28.67 -31.41 3.86
C THR A 111 -29.92 -31.84 3.08
N PRO A 112 -30.38 -33.10 3.21
CA PRO A 112 -31.66 -33.54 2.65
C PRO A 112 -32.88 -32.76 3.15
N SER A 113 -32.79 -32.11 4.31
CA SER A 113 -33.83 -31.22 4.87
C SER A 113 -33.78 -29.79 4.32
N GLY A 114 -32.75 -29.42 3.54
CA GLY A 114 -32.61 -28.08 2.96
C GLY A 114 -31.80 -27.09 3.81
N VAL A 115 -31.11 -27.56 4.84
CA VAL A 115 -30.22 -26.74 5.67
C VAL A 115 -28.89 -26.53 4.96
N VAL A 116 -28.44 -25.29 4.86
CA VAL A 116 -27.20 -24.94 4.15
C VAL A 116 -25.97 -25.21 5.01
N VAL A 117 -25.17 -26.21 4.61
CA VAL A 117 -23.92 -26.58 5.29
C VAL A 117 -22.76 -25.71 4.80
N ASN A 118 -22.66 -25.48 3.48
CA ASN A 118 -21.68 -24.58 2.91
C ASN A 118 -22.35 -23.64 1.90
N GLY A 119 -22.11 -22.35 2.07
CA GLY A 119 -22.58 -21.33 1.14
C GLY A 119 -23.54 -20.31 1.75
N ASN A 120 -23.69 -20.24 3.08
CA ASN A 120 -24.54 -19.25 3.76
C ASN A 120 -24.33 -17.82 3.21
N ARG A 121 -23.07 -17.36 3.13
CA ARG A 121 -22.74 -16.02 2.58
C ARG A 121 -23.10 -15.88 1.09
N ARG A 122 -22.92 -16.94 0.29
CA ARG A 122 -23.27 -16.95 -1.15
C ARG A 122 -24.77 -16.89 -1.34
N LEU A 123 -25.52 -17.68 -0.57
CA LEU A 123 -26.98 -17.68 -0.61
C LEU A 123 -27.55 -16.30 -0.24
N THR A 124 -27.02 -15.67 0.82
CA THR A 124 -27.41 -14.31 1.19
C THR A 124 -27.13 -13.31 0.08
N ALA A 125 -25.94 -13.35 -0.52
CA ALA A 125 -25.61 -12.48 -1.64
C ALA A 125 -26.53 -12.68 -2.85
N MET A 126 -26.87 -13.92 -3.19
CA MET A 126 -27.82 -14.21 -4.28
C MET A 126 -29.23 -13.71 -3.95
N ARG A 127 -29.67 -13.81 -2.68
CA ARG A 127 -30.94 -13.25 -2.19
C ARG A 127 -31.00 -11.73 -2.33
N GLU A 128 -29.96 -11.04 -1.88
CA GLU A 128 -29.84 -9.59 -2.01
C GLU A 128 -29.87 -9.14 -3.47
N LEU A 129 -29.06 -9.77 -4.33
CA LEU A 129 -29.02 -9.44 -5.76
C LEU A 129 -30.36 -9.67 -6.47
N TYR A 130 -31.06 -10.76 -6.14
CA TYR A 130 -32.36 -11.06 -6.71
C TYR A 130 -33.46 -10.11 -6.20
N ALA A 131 -33.43 -9.74 -4.92
CA ALA A 131 -34.40 -8.82 -4.32
C ALA A 131 -34.25 -7.40 -4.89
N ASP A 132 -33.01 -6.90 -4.99
CA ASP A 132 -32.74 -5.53 -5.46
C ASP A 132 -32.89 -5.38 -6.98
N ARG A 133 -32.39 -6.36 -7.75
CA ARG A 133 -32.27 -6.29 -9.22
C ARG A 133 -32.81 -7.54 -9.92
N LYS A 134 -34.06 -7.89 -9.61
CA LYS A 134 -34.75 -9.06 -10.18
C LYS A 134 -34.68 -9.18 -11.70
N ALA A 135 -34.78 -8.07 -12.42
CA ALA A 135 -34.75 -8.03 -13.88
C ALA A 135 -33.36 -8.32 -14.48
N GLU A 136 -32.30 -7.95 -13.77
CA GLU A 136 -30.90 -8.16 -14.20
C GLU A 136 -30.39 -9.55 -13.83
N PHE A 137 -30.94 -10.14 -12.76
CA PHE A 137 -30.52 -11.45 -12.26
C PHE A 137 -31.65 -12.50 -12.20
N PRO A 138 -32.36 -12.79 -13.31
CA PRO A 138 -33.42 -13.80 -13.31
C PRO A 138 -32.89 -15.20 -12.99
N THR A 139 -31.60 -15.45 -13.22
CA THR A 139 -30.93 -16.73 -12.93
C THR A 139 -30.85 -17.06 -11.45
N PHE A 140 -30.99 -16.09 -10.54
CA PHE A 140 -30.99 -16.34 -9.10
C PHE A 140 -32.38 -16.68 -8.55
N ALA A 141 -33.42 -16.77 -9.40
CA ALA A 141 -34.72 -17.28 -8.99
C ALA A 141 -34.62 -18.73 -8.47
N GLU A 142 -33.71 -19.52 -9.06
CA GLU A 142 -33.36 -20.86 -8.63
C GLU A 142 -31.85 -20.93 -8.39
N VAL A 143 -31.44 -21.67 -7.36
CA VAL A 143 -30.03 -21.91 -7.02
C VAL A 143 -29.67 -23.38 -7.18
N GLU A 144 -28.45 -23.63 -7.63
CA GLU A 144 -27.89 -24.97 -7.72
C GLU A 144 -27.40 -25.42 -6.34
N CYS A 145 -27.92 -26.54 -5.88
CA CYS A 145 -27.65 -27.12 -4.58
C CYS A 145 -27.15 -28.55 -4.71
N MET A 146 -26.03 -28.85 -4.07
CA MET A 146 -25.46 -30.18 -3.93
C MET A 146 -26.02 -30.81 -2.66
N VAL A 147 -26.72 -31.95 -2.81
CA VAL A 147 -27.41 -32.59 -1.68
C VAL A 147 -26.49 -33.61 -1.02
N LEU A 148 -26.19 -33.39 0.26
CA LEU A 148 -25.42 -34.31 1.09
C LEU A 148 -26.24 -35.57 1.41
N PRO A 149 -25.59 -36.72 1.65
CA PRO A 149 -26.27 -37.88 2.21
C PRO A 149 -26.85 -37.56 3.61
N PRO A 150 -27.74 -38.39 4.16
CA PRO A 150 -28.14 -38.28 5.56
C PRO A 150 -26.90 -38.50 6.44
N LEU A 151 -26.51 -37.45 7.16
CA LEU A 151 -25.33 -37.38 8.02
C LEU A 151 -25.77 -36.94 9.43
N THR A 152 -24.93 -37.26 10.42
CA THR A 152 -25.07 -36.76 11.80
C THR A 152 -24.59 -35.31 11.90
N ASP A 153 -25.01 -34.59 12.94
CA ASP A 153 -24.57 -33.19 13.16
C ASP A 153 -23.05 -33.08 13.30
N GLU A 154 -22.41 -34.04 13.97
CA GLU A 154 -20.95 -34.14 14.11
C GLU A 154 -20.25 -34.28 12.75
N GLN A 155 -20.78 -35.12 11.86
CA GLN A 155 -20.25 -35.25 10.49
C GLN A 155 -20.44 -33.98 9.67
N ILE A 156 -21.53 -33.23 9.89
CA ILE A 156 -21.76 -31.95 9.22
C ILE A 156 -20.74 -30.90 9.70
N ASP A 157 -20.42 -30.88 10.99
CA ASP A 157 -19.38 -30.02 11.57
C ASP A 157 -17.98 -30.37 11.03
N ASP A 158 -17.66 -31.65 10.88
CA ASP A 158 -16.41 -32.10 10.26
C ASP A 158 -16.29 -31.66 8.80
N ILE A 159 -17.39 -31.69 8.04
CA ILE A 159 -17.44 -31.18 6.66
C ILE A 159 -17.21 -29.66 6.65
N GLU A 160 -17.88 -28.92 7.52
CA GLU A 160 -17.72 -27.47 7.62
C GLU A 160 -16.27 -27.11 7.96
N THR A 161 -15.68 -27.76 8.96
CA THR A 161 -14.30 -27.52 9.41
C THR A 161 -13.32 -27.76 8.27
N ARG A 162 -13.40 -28.91 7.59
CA ARG A 162 -12.52 -29.22 6.44
C ARG A 162 -12.64 -28.22 5.30
N LEU A 163 -13.86 -27.78 4.99
CA LEU A 163 -14.09 -26.78 3.94
C LEU A 163 -13.50 -25.41 4.31
N GLN A 164 -13.48 -25.07 5.59
CA GLN A 164 -12.97 -23.78 6.07
C GLN A 164 -11.45 -23.76 6.27
N GLU A 165 -10.85 -24.86 6.70
CA GLU A 165 -9.42 -24.99 6.98
C GLU A 165 -8.58 -25.37 5.75
N ARG A 166 -9.23 -25.67 4.62
CA ARG A 166 -8.55 -26.03 3.39
C ARG A 166 -7.52 -24.96 3.01
N PRO A 167 -6.21 -25.30 2.98
CA PRO A 167 -5.18 -24.31 2.67
C PRO A 167 -5.35 -23.86 1.22
N GLU A 168 -5.16 -22.56 1.00
CA GLU A 168 -5.10 -22.03 -0.36
C GLU A 168 -3.78 -22.52 -1.01
N THR A 169 -3.88 -23.56 -1.85
CA THR A 169 -2.73 -24.18 -2.50
C THR A 169 -2.24 -23.42 -3.74
N LYS A 170 -2.94 -22.36 -4.13
CA LYS A 170 -2.56 -21.53 -5.27
C LYS A 170 -1.42 -20.61 -4.84
N LEU A 171 -0.25 -20.76 -5.46
CA LEU A 171 0.85 -19.83 -5.24
C LEU A 171 0.42 -18.43 -5.71
N PRO A 172 0.51 -17.39 -4.86
CA PRO A 172 0.19 -16.03 -5.28
C PRO A 172 1.20 -15.58 -6.34
N TYR A 173 0.71 -14.88 -7.37
CA TYR A 173 1.59 -14.26 -8.34
C TYR A 173 2.35 -13.10 -7.67
N SER A 174 3.66 -13.00 -7.92
CA SER A 174 4.40 -11.77 -7.58
C SER A 174 3.98 -10.62 -8.49
N TRP A 175 4.17 -9.39 -8.02
CA TRP A 175 3.77 -8.17 -8.74
C TRP A 175 4.36 -8.08 -10.16
N ILE A 176 5.58 -8.59 -10.33
CA ILE A 176 6.29 -8.64 -11.62
C ILE A 176 5.59 -9.61 -12.55
N ASN A 177 5.34 -10.84 -12.09
CA ASN A 177 4.64 -11.84 -12.88
C ASN A 177 3.21 -11.40 -13.23
N GLU A 178 2.54 -10.74 -12.29
CA GLU A 178 1.22 -10.16 -12.52
C GLU A 178 1.27 -9.11 -13.64
N THR A 179 2.22 -8.18 -13.56
CA THR A 179 2.33 -7.04 -14.49
C THR A 179 2.84 -7.46 -15.87
N LEU A 180 3.79 -8.40 -15.96
CA LEU A 180 4.20 -9.01 -17.22
C LEU A 180 3.02 -9.71 -17.91
N LYS A 181 2.16 -10.38 -17.14
CA LYS A 181 0.93 -10.98 -17.67
C LYS A 181 -0.05 -9.92 -18.17
N ILE A 182 -0.17 -8.77 -17.51
CA ILE A 182 -0.97 -7.62 -17.99
C ILE A 182 -0.40 -7.12 -19.33
N ARG A 183 0.91 -6.86 -19.41
CA ARG A 183 1.56 -6.38 -20.63
C ARG A 183 1.33 -7.33 -21.81
N ARG A 184 1.55 -8.63 -21.63
CA ARG A 184 1.27 -9.66 -22.66
C ARG A 184 -0.21 -9.73 -23.06
N GLN A 185 -1.13 -9.42 -22.14
CA GLN A 185 -2.55 -9.37 -22.45
C GLN A 185 -2.92 -8.15 -23.30
N LEU A 186 -2.26 -7.00 -23.10
CA LEU A 186 -2.43 -5.79 -23.90
C LEU A 186 -1.82 -5.91 -25.31
N GLU A 187 -0.67 -6.58 -25.42
CA GLU A 187 0.00 -6.83 -26.71
C GLU A 187 -0.86 -7.70 -27.65
N LYS A 188 -1.64 -8.62 -27.06
CA LYS A 188 -2.69 -9.33 -27.79
C LYS A 188 -3.82 -8.33 -28.05
N LYS A 189 -3.86 -7.75 -29.26
CA LYS A 189 -4.80 -6.72 -29.76
C LYS A 189 -6.32 -6.96 -29.52
N SER A 190 -6.71 -8.02 -28.83
CA SER A 190 -8.07 -8.38 -28.45
C SER A 190 -8.50 -7.87 -27.06
N LYS A 191 -7.64 -7.22 -26.27
CA LYS A 191 -8.00 -6.72 -24.93
C LYS A 191 -7.58 -5.27 -24.72
N LYS A 192 -8.49 -4.45 -24.21
CA LYS A 192 -8.22 -3.07 -23.78
C LYS A 192 -7.84 -3.03 -22.29
N GLU A 193 -7.27 -1.91 -21.85
CA GLU A 193 -6.94 -1.67 -20.44
C GLU A 193 -8.16 -1.81 -19.53
N THR A 194 -9.33 -1.35 -19.99
CA THR A 194 -10.63 -1.50 -19.31
C THR A 194 -10.98 -2.96 -19.06
N ASP A 195 -10.87 -3.80 -20.10
CA ASP A 195 -11.25 -5.21 -20.02
C ASP A 195 -10.33 -5.99 -19.06
N ILE A 196 -9.05 -5.60 -19.01
CA ILE A 196 -8.06 -6.19 -18.10
C ILE A 196 -8.28 -5.73 -16.67
N ALA A 197 -8.58 -4.44 -16.47
CA ALA A 197 -8.93 -3.87 -15.17
C ALA A 197 -10.15 -4.59 -14.57
N ASP A 198 -11.21 -4.75 -15.36
CA ASP A 198 -12.44 -5.45 -14.97
C ASP A 198 -12.20 -6.93 -14.68
N MET A 199 -11.41 -7.61 -15.51
CA MET A 199 -11.04 -9.02 -15.31
C MET A 199 -10.28 -9.22 -14.00
N ARG A 200 -9.37 -8.31 -13.67
CA ARG A 200 -8.47 -8.38 -12.51
C ARG A 200 -9.00 -7.70 -11.27
N ARG A 201 -10.19 -7.10 -11.34
CA ARG A 201 -10.82 -6.38 -10.24
C ARG A 201 -9.99 -5.19 -9.73
N LYS A 202 -9.23 -4.53 -10.61
CA LYS A 202 -8.40 -3.34 -10.30
C LYS A 202 -8.92 -2.13 -11.10
N SER A 203 -8.57 -0.92 -10.70
CA SER A 203 -8.89 0.25 -11.52
C SER A 203 -7.97 0.34 -12.74
N VAL A 204 -8.41 1.01 -13.81
CA VAL A 204 -7.55 1.30 -14.98
C VAL A 204 -6.30 2.09 -14.54
N GLY A 205 -6.45 2.98 -13.54
CA GLY A 205 -5.34 3.71 -12.94
C GLY A 205 -4.29 2.78 -12.33
N ASP A 206 -4.71 1.76 -11.58
CA ASP A 206 -3.80 0.79 -10.96
C ASP A 206 -3.08 -0.07 -12.00
N ILE A 207 -3.77 -0.44 -13.08
CA ILE A 207 -3.17 -1.17 -14.20
C ILE A 207 -2.05 -0.32 -14.84
N ARG A 208 -2.33 0.95 -15.12
CA ARG A 208 -1.32 1.88 -15.65
C ARG A 208 -0.17 2.09 -14.68
N LYS A 209 -0.47 2.29 -13.39
CA LYS A 209 0.54 2.46 -12.34
C LYS A 209 1.48 1.26 -12.27
N SER A 210 0.93 0.04 -12.33
CA SER A 210 1.69 -1.21 -12.32
C SER A 210 2.60 -1.31 -13.56
N LEU A 211 2.07 -1.01 -14.75
CA LEU A 211 2.83 -1.03 -16.00
C LEU A 211 3.97 0.00 -16.02
N SER A 212 3.71 1.22 -15.53
CA SER A 212 4.74 2.24 -15.38
C SER A 212 5.80 1.83 -14.37
N ALA A 213 5.41 1.27 -13.23
CA ALA A 213 6.36 0.75 -12.23
C ALA A 213 7.27 -0.34 -12.82
N LEU A 214 6.70 -1.28 -13.60
CA LEU A 214 7.48 -2.31 -14.29
C LEU A 214 8.46 -1.70 -15.30
N ASN A 215 8.05 -0.67 -16.06
CA ASN A 215 8.94 0.01 -17.00
C ASN A 215 10.14 0.67 -16.29
N TYR A 216 9.92 1.38 -15.18
CA TYR A 216 11.03 1.98 -14.41
C TYR A 216 11.91 0.92 -13.74
N ALA A 217 11.35 -0.20 -13.32
CA ALA A 217 12.13 -1.33 -12.83
C ALA A 217 13.01 -1.93 -13.92
N GLU A 218 12.52 -2.05 -15.16
CA GLU A 218 13.32 -2.50 -16.31
C GLU A 218 14.44 -1.52 -16.66
N ILE A 219 14.18 -0.21 -16.60
CA ILE A 219 15.20 0.83 -16.79
C ILE A 219 16.28 0.69 -15.70
N TYR A 220 15.91 0.55 -14.43
CA TYR A 220 16.87 0.30 -13.34
C TYR A 220 17.71 -0.97 -13.58
N LEU A 221 17.07 -2.09 -13.95
CA LEU A 221 17.77 -3.34 -14.20
C LEU A 221 18.75 -3.24 -15.38
N ARG A 222 18.38 -2.50 -16.43
CA ARG A 222 19.20 -2.31 -17.63
C ARG A 222 20.33 -1.31 -17.41
N ASP A 223 20.01 -0.12 -16.90
CA ASP A 223 20.90 1.04 -16.91
C ASP A 223 21.74 1.14 -15.63
N TRP A 224 21.23 0.65 -14.49
CA TRP A 224 21.96 0.71 -13.21
C TRP A 224 22.62 -0.63 -12.83
N CYS A 225 21.87 -1.73 -12.90
CA CYS A 225 22.37 -3.05 -12.49
C CYS A 225 23.15 -3.78 -13.59
N GLY A 226 22.99 -3.39 -14.86
CA GLY A 226 23.54 -4.14 -16.00
C GLY A 226 23.01 -5.57 -16.14
N ALA A 227 21.87 -5.88 -15.51
CA ALA A 227 21.27 -7.21 -15.45
C ALA A 227 19.83 -7.19 -16.03
N PRO A 228 19.67 -6.88 -17.33
CA PRO A 228 18.36 -6.79 -17.95
C PRO A 228 17.61 -8.12 -17.82
N GLY A 229 16.38 -8.05 -17.31
CA GLY A 229 15.51 -9.22 -17.12
C GLY A 229 15.74 -10.01 -15.82
N ASP A 230 16.72 -9.65 -14.98
CA ASP A 230 16.84 -10.25 -13.64
C ASP A 230 15.91 -9.57 -12.63
N TYR A 231 14.63 -9.88 -12.75
CA TYR A 231 13.56 -9.34 -11.93
C TYR A 231 13.65 -9.69 -10.44
N ARG A 232 14.49 -10.65 -10.05
CA ARG A 232 14.67 -11.04 -8.64
C ARG A 232 15.23 -9.90 -7.80
N LEU A 233 16.02 -9.01 -8.41
CA LEU A 233 16.63 -7.86 -7.75
C LEU A 233 15.60 -6.80 -7.31
N VAL A 234 14.45 -6.74 -7.99
CA VAL A 234 13.38 -5.75 -7.74
C VAL A 234 12.13 -6.38 -7.11
N GLU A 235 12.10 -7.69 -6.91
CA GLU A 235 10.94 -8.39 -6.36
C GLU A 235 10.65 -7.94 -4.91
N LYS A 236 11.68 -7.85 -4.08
CA LYS A 236 11.57 -7.41 -2.68
C LYS A 236 11.54 -5.88 -2.59
N GLY A 237 10.38 -5.32 -2.25
CA GLY A 237 10.22 -3.88 -1.98
C GLY A 237 10.15 -2.98 -3.22
N GLY A 238 10.33 -3.53 -4.43
CA GLY A 238 10.28 -2.75 -5.67
C GLY A 238 8.89 -2.28 -6.05
N GLU A 239 7.83 -3.07 -5.82
CA GLU A 239 6.47 -2.70 -6.23
C GLU A 239 6.06 -1.33 -5.71
N GLN A 240 6.12 -1.14 -4.39
CA GLN A 240 5.74 0.12 -3.77
C GLN A 240 6.69 1.25 -4.20
N PHE A 241 8.00 0.99 -4.23
CA PHE A 241 9.00 1.99 -4.57
C PHE A 241 8.82 2.53 -5.99
N PHE A 242 8.79 1.67 -7.01
CA PHE A 242 8.66 2.08 -8.41
C PHE A 242 7.27 2.66 -8.69
N SER A 243 6.23 2.13 -8.04
CA SER A 243 4.86 2.67 -8.13
C SER A 243 4.77 4.11 -7.59
N ASP A 244 5.47 4.39 -6.51
CA ASP A 244 5.55 5.71 -5.88
C ASP A 244 6.50 6.68 -6.60
N LEU A 245 7.47 6.15 -7.36
CA LEU A 245 8.43 6.94 -8.14
C LEU A 245 7.75 7.61 -9.34
N VAL A 246 6.86 6.90 -10.05
CA VAL A 246 6.16 7.40 -11.26
C VAL A 246 5.55 8.80 -11.10
N PRO A 247 4.70 9.08 -10.09
CA PRO A 247 4.11 10.41 -9.93
C PRO A 247 5.12 11.51 -9.59
N ARG A 248 6.30 11.17 -9.04
CA ARG A 248 7.32 12.13 -8.58
C ARG A 248 8.31 12.57 -9.64
N LEU A 249 8.38 11.80 -10.71
CA LEU A 249 9.15 12.13 -11.89
C LEU A 249 8.33 12.95 -12.89
N LYS A 250 7.02 13.07 -12.67
CA LYS A 250 6.13 13.83 -13.54
C LYS A 250 6.50 15.32 -13.52
N GLY A 251 6.81 15.88 -14.70
CA GLY A 251 7.19 17.29 -14.86
C GLY A 251 8.69 17.57 -14.75
N LYS A 252 9.53 16.54 -14.57
CA LYS A 252 10.99 16.65 -14.62
C LYS A 252 11.47 16.19 -15.99
N GLU A 253 12.30 16.99 -16.64
CA GLU A 253 12.83 16.71 -17.98
C GLU A 253 14.36 16.88 -18.00
N GLY A 254 15.01 16.22 -18.96
CA GLY A 254 16.43 16.37 -19.23
C GLY A 254 17.35 15.90 -18.08
N PRO A 255 18.46 16.61 -17.81
CA PRO A 255 19.48 16.21 -16.83
C PRO A 255 18.95 16.03 -15.39
N LEU A 256 17.94 16.81 -15.00
CA LEU A 256 17.32 16.71 -13.67
C LEU A 256 16.58 15.38 -13.48
N LEU A 257 15.89 14.90 -14.52
CA LEU A 257 15.21 13.61 -14.47
C LEU A 257 16.23 12.48 -14.29
N GLU A 258 17.34 12.57 -15.01
CA GLU A 258 18.43 11.61 -14.94
C GLU A 258 19.06 11.57 -13.55
N ALA A 259 19.44 12.73 -13.00
CA ALA A 259 20.04 12.83 -11.67
C ALA A 259 19.10 12.28 -10.58
N ASN A 260 17.80 12.60 -10.67
CA ASN A 260 16.80 12.09 -9.74
C ASN A 260 16.62 10.56 -9.86
N LEU A 261 16.71 9.99 -11.07
CA LEU A 261 16.69 8.54 -11.26
C LEU A 261 17.91 7.86 -10.62
N ARG A 262 19.12 8.37 -10.82
CA ARG A 262 20.34 7.81 -10.19
C ARG A 262 20.27 7.89 -8.67
N MET A 263 19.81 9.03 -8.13
CA MET A 263 19.54 9.18 -6.71
C MET A 263 18.52 8.15 -6.19
N ALA A 264 17.41 7.96 -6.93
CA ALA A 264 16.40 6.97 -6.60
C ALA A 264 16.98 5.55 -6.56
N TRP A 265 17.78 5.19 -7.56
CA TRP A 265 18.40 3.86 -7.67
C TRP A 265 19.42 3.62 -6.57
N LEU A 266 20.24 4.60 -6.22
CA LEU A 266 21.21 4.50 -5.13
C LEU A 266 20.53 4.26 -3.78
N LEU A 267 19.40 4.94 -3.52
CA LEU A 267 18.59 4.70 -2.33
C LEU A 267 17.91 3.32 -2.34
N PHE A 268 17.49 2.83 -3.51
CA PHE A 268 16.84 1.52 -3.64
C PHE A 268 17.81 0.36 -3.45
N ASP A 269 19.03 0.49 -3.97
CA ASP A 269 20.08 -0.53 -3.86
C ASP A 269 20.50 -0.71 -2.40
N ASN A 270 20.68 0.42 -1.70
CA ASN A 270 21.07 0.47 -0.29
C ASN A 270 19.90 0.51 0.70
N ARG A 271 18.71 0.07 0.28
CA ARG A 271 17.47 0.16 1.07
C ARG A 271 17.55 -0.51 2.45
N ASP A 272 18.32 -1.58 2.57
CA ASP A 272 18.49 -2.31 3.83
C ASP A 272 19.38 -1.53 4.82
N SER A 273 20.21 -0.59 4.32
CA SER A 273 21.14 0.26 5.10
C SER A 273 20.57 1.63 5.46
N LEU A 274 19.33 1.96 5.06
CA LEU A 274 18.70 3.26 5.31
C LEU A 274 18.26 3.48 6.77
N GLY A 275 18.22 2.43 7.61
CA GLY A 275 17.77 2.52 9.00
C GLY A 275 16.26 2.85 9.16
N GLY A 276 15.51 2.89 8.06
CA GLY A 276 14.10 3.20 8.00
C GLY A 276 13.47 2.68 6.70
N ARG A 277 12.14 2.81 6.56
CA ARG A 277 11.44 2.34 5.36
C ARG A 277 11.72 3.29 4.19
N ILE A 278 12.01 2.73 3.01
CA ILE A 278 12.36 3.51 1.80
C ILE A 278 11.30 4.55 1.42
N TYR A 279 10.02 4.29 1.73
CA TYR A 279 8.95 5.26 1.45
C TYR A 279 9.07 6.55 2.27
N ASN A 280 9.88 6.63 3.33
CA ASN A 280 10.11 7.88 4.05
C ASN A 280 10.86 8.91 3.18
N PHE A 281 11.66 8.42 2.23
CA PHE A 281 12.44 9.23 1.29
C PHE A 281 11.60 9.70 0.08
N ASN A 282 10.33 9.32 0.06
CA ASN A 282 9.38 9.70 -0.98
C ASN A 282 9.31 11.21 -1.22
N LYS A 283 9.35 12.02 -0.15
CA LYS A 283 9.31 13.48 -0.26
C LYS A 283 10.59 14.06 -0.86
N VAL A 284 11.74 13.43 -0.58
CA VAL A 284 13.06 13.83 -1.08
C VAL A 284 13.16 13.56 -2.59
N LEU A 285 12.68 12.40 -3.05
CA LEU A 285 12.65 12.03 -4.47
C LEU A 285 11.65 12.83 -5.33
N GLY A 286 10.69 13.48 -4.66
CA GLY A 286 9.65 14.32 -5.29
C GLY A 286 9.99 15.79 -5.24
N GLU A 287 9.29 16.51 -4.36
CA GLU A 287 9.30 17.98 -4.25
C GLU A 287 10.67 18.56 -3.88
N LYS A 288 11.50 17.81 -3.16
CA LYS A 288 12.78 18.31 -2.63
C LYS A 288 14.01 17.81 -3.39
N ALA A 289 13.82 17.21 -4.57
CA ALA A 289 14.90 16.57 -5.31
C ALA A 289 16.01 17.55 -5.69
N GLU A 290 15.64 18.73 -6.22
CA GLU A 290 16.60 19.77 -6.62
C GLU A 290 17.44 20.26 -5.42
N HIS A 291 16.78 20.54 -4.30
CA HIS A 291 17.46 20.97 -3.08
C HIS A 291 18.41 19.90 -2.52
N VAL A 292 18.04 18.61 -2.63
CA VAL A 292 18.89 17.50 -2.18
C VAL A 292 20.09 17.32 -3.10
N LEU A 293 19.89 17.44 -4.41
CA LEU A 293 20.97 17.37 -5.40
C LEU A 293 21.95 18.54 -5.25
N ALA A 294 21.45 19.76 -5.05
CA ALA A 294 22.29 20.94 -4.81
C ALA A 294 23.13 20.79 -3.54
N GLN A 295 22.53 20.37 -2.42
CA GLN A 295 23.25 20.13 -1.17
C GLN A 295 24.26 18.98 -1.26
N LEU A 296 23.99 17.99 -2.11
CA LEU A 296 24.91 16.89 -2.34
C LEU A 296 26.11 17.34 -3.20
N ALA A 297 25.90 18.14 -4.24
CA ALA A 297 26.98 18.74 -5.03
C ALA A 297 27.92 19.58 -4.17
N GLU A 298 27.36 20.45 -3.31
CA GLU A 298 28.13 21.30 -2.40
C GLU A 298 29.01 20.48 -1.43
N ARG A 299 28.48 19.36 -0.89
CA ARG A 299 29.24 18.51 0.05
C ARG A 299 30.31 17.65 -0.58
N LEU A 300 30.09 17.24 -1.83
CA LEU A 300 31.03 16.40 -2.57
C LEU A 300 32.11 17.23 -3.28
N ASP A 301 32.14 18.55 -3.04
CA ASP A 301 33.10 19.51 -3.62
C ASP A 301 33.15 19.41 -5.15
N VAL A 302 31.97 19.30 -5.74
CA VAL A 302 31.81 19.22 -7.19
C VAL A 302 31.80 20.65 -7.71
N GLU A 303 32.98 21.19 -8.01
CA GLU A 303 33.10 22.50 -8.67
C GLU A 303 32.37 22.45 -10.02
N ASP A 304 31.39 23.32 -10.21
CA ASP A 304 30.90 23.69 -11.53
C ASP A 304 32.07 24.35 -12.27
N GLU A 305 32.65 23.69 -13.26
CA GLU A 305 33.55 24.35 -14.20
C GLU A 305 32.73 25.38 -15.00
N GLN A 306 32.69 26.61 -14.51
CA GLN A 306 32.19 27.75 -15.27
C GLN A 306 33.05 27.91 -16.54
N PRO A 307 32.45 28.14 -17.72
CA PRO A 307 33.21 28.70 -18.83
C PRO A 307 33.68 30.11 -18.43
N GLU A 308 34.98 30.38 -18.57
CA GLU A 308 35.57 31.70 -18.32
C GLU A 308 34.81 32.79 -19.09
N ASP A 309 34.13 33.68 -18.36
CA ASP A 309 33.48 34.87 -18.91
C ASP A 309 34.55 35.85 -19.41
N ALA A 310 34.48 36.16 -20.71
CA ALA A 310 35.24 37.22 -21.32
C ALA A 310 34.70 38.60 -20.90
N ASP A 311 35.62 39.46 -20.48
CA ASP A 311 35.47 40.86 -20.09
C ASP A 311 34.35 41.64 -20.80
N GLY A 312 33.50 42.29 -19.99
CA GLY A 312 32.54 43.31 -20.44
C GLY A 312 32.11 44.20 -19.28
N GLU A 313 32.39 45.49 -19.41
CA GLU A 313 32.33 46.54 -18.38
C GLU A 313 30.95 46.72 -17.69
N ILE A 314 31.02 47.06 -16.40
CA ILE A 314 29.91 47.41 -15.51
C ILE A 314 29.41 48.82 -15.86
N GLU A 315 28.12 48.96 -16.16
CA GLU A 315 27.40 50.23 -15.95
C GLU A 315 26.24 50.02 -14.96
N ASP A 316 26.26 50.88 -13.95
CA ASP A 316 25.52 50.84 -12.70
C ASP A 316 24.05 51.26 -12.93
N SER A 317 23.10 50.35 -12.68
CA SER A 317 21.74 50.74 -12.33
C SER A 317 21.18 49.80 -11.27
N MET A 318 21.01 50.37 -10.08
CA MET A 318 20.48 49.74 -8.89
C MET A 318 18.96 49.56 -9.06
N GLU A 319 18.52 48.41 -9.58
CA GLU A 319 17.15 47.92 -9.46
C GLU A 319 17.17 46.60 -8.67
N ILE A 320 16.47 46.59 -7.54
CA ILE A 320 16.19 45.40 -6.75
C ILE A 320 15.15 44.60 -7.53
N ASP A 321 15.58 43.57 -8.27
CA ASP A 321 14.71 42.56 -8.83
C ASP A 321 14.75 41.28 -7.97
N LEU A 322 13.60 40.97 -7.36
CA LEU A 322 13.30 39.68 -6.74
C LEU A 322 12.82 38.72 -7.84
N GLY A 323 13.70 38.46 -8.80
CA GLY A 323 13.48 37.56 -9.94
C GLY A 323 14.37 36.33 -9.83
N GLY A 324 13.78 35.13 -9.87
CA GLY A 324 14.48 33.88 -9.67
C GLY A 324 15.53 33.59 -10.75
N GLU A 325 16.78 33.50 -10.33
CA GLU A 325 17.83 32.82 -11.11
C GLU A 325 17.62 31.30 -10.99
N THR A 326 16.90 30.72 -11.94
CA THR A 326 17.08 29.31 -12.27
C THR A 326 18.47 29.16 -12.89
N HIS A 327 19.49 28.89 -12.06
CA HIS A 327 20.76 28.37 -12.55
C HIS A 327 20.47 27.14 -13.40
N ALA A 328 20.98 27.12 -14.62
CA ALA A 328 21.00 25.93 -15.45
C ALA A 328 21.96 24.93 -14.81
N ASN A 329 21.51 24.20 -13.78
CA ASN A 329 22.32 23.22 -13.08
C ASN A 329 22.78 22.14 -14.05
N ASP A 330 24.07 22.12 -14.38
CA ASP A 330 24.66 21.04 -15.13
C ASP A 330 24.90 19.86 -14.18
N TYR A 331 23.99 18.88 -14.19
CA TYR A 331 24.09 17.70 -13.33
C TYR A 331 25.13 16.67 -13.82
N ALA A 332 25.84 16.94 -14.93
CA ALA A 332 26.79 15.99 -15.52
C ALA A 332 27.89 15.50 -14.54
N PRO A 333 28.51 16.36 -13.70
CA PRO A 333 29.51 15.92 -12.73
C PRO A 333 28.94 15.00 -11.64
N LEU A 334 27.73 15.32 -11.14
CA LEU A 334 27.01 14.49 -10.18
C LEU A 334 26.61 13.13 -10.77
N LEU A 335 26.18 13.10 -12.03
CA LEU A 335 25.87 11.86 -12.74
C LEU A 335 27.10 10.95 -12.86
N ALA A 336 28.27 11.52 -13.20
CA ALA A 336 29.52 10.78 -13.26
C ALA A 336 29.93 10.18 -11.89
N LEU A 337 29.64 10.89 -10.79
CA LEU A 337 29.88 10.40 -9.43
C LEU A 337 28.94 9.25 -9.05
N PHE A 338 27.65 9.35 -9.37
CA PHE A 338 26.70 8.25 -9.12
C PHE A 338 27.06 6.98 -9.91
N ASP A 339 27.54 7.15 -11.13
CA ASP A 339 27.87 6.03 -12.01
C ASP A 339 29.20 5.36 -11.63
N ASN A 340 30.06 6.00 -10.82
CA ASN A 340 31.35 5.48 -10.36
C ASN A 340 31.17 4.41 -9.25
N PRO A 341 31.37 3.10 -9.54
CA PRO A 341 31.10 2.03 -8.58
C PRO A 341 31.96 2.09 -7.31
N GLN A 342 33.18 2.64 -7.39
CA GLN A 342 34.12 2.69 -6.27
C GLN A 342 33.74 3.74 -5.22
N ARG A 343 32.98 4.77 -5.59
CA ARG A 343 32.55 5.85 -4.69
C ARG A 343 31.07 5.77 -4.31
N ARG A 344 30.33 4.76 -4.79
CA ARG A 344 28.89 4.63 -4.52
C ARG A 344 28.54 4.58 -3.04
N ASP A 345 29.35 3.92 -2.23
CA ASP A 345 29.11 3.81 -0.78
C ASP A 345 29.31 5.16 -0.08
N GLU A 346 30.39 5.88 -0.41
CA GLU A 346 30.67 7.24 0.07
C GLU A 346 29.56 8.22 -0.31
N VAL A 347 29.16 8.20 -1.59
CA VAL A 347 28.08 9.05 -2.11
C VAL A 347 26.74 8.69 -1.48
N PHE A 348 26.50 7.41 -1.19
CA PHE A 348 25.28 6.97 -0.50
C PHE A 348 25.22 7.47 0.94
N ASP A 349 26.32 7.40 1.70
CA ASP A 349 26.37 7.87 3.08
C ASP A 349 26.12 9.39 3.16
N GLU A 350 26.73 10.17 2.26
CA GLU A 350 26.47 11.61 2.16
C GLU A 350 25.03 11.90 1.71
N LEU A 351 24.53 11.20 0.69
CA LEU A 351 23.15 11.34 0.24
C LEU A 351 22.16 11.02 1.37
N LYS A 352 22.43 9.99 2.16
CA LYS A 352 21.62 9.61 3.31
C LYS A 352 21.63 10.72 4.37
N ALA A 353 22.78 11.31 4.66
CA ALA A 353 22.90 12.43 5.59
C ALA A 353 22.14 13.68 5.12
N VAL A 354 22.25 14.03 3.84
CA VAL A 354 21.49 15.14 3.22
C VAL A 354 20.00 14.86 3.28
N CYS A 355 19.57 13.67 2.85
CA CYS A 355 18.16 13.27 2.89
C CYS A 355 17.58 13.36 4.30
N GLN A 356 18.31 12.87 5.31
CA GLN A 356 17.88 12.91 6.70
C GLN A 356 17.75 14.35 7.21
N THR A 357 18.73 15.21 6.92
CA THR A 357 18.71 16.64 7.27
C THR A 357 17.48 17.34 6.66
N VAL A 358 17.19 17.06 5.40
CA VAL A 358 16.08 17.65 4.64
C VAL A 358 14.70 17.15 5.13
N LEU A 359 14.62 15.88 5.55
CA LEU A 359 13.44 15.31 6.17
C LEU A 359 13.21 15.89 7.57
N ASP A 360 14.26 15.99 8.38
CA ASP A 360 14.19 16.51 9.75
C ASP A 360 13.83 17.99 9.79
N SER A 361 14.40 18.79 8.89
CA SER A 361 14.05 20.20 8.71
C SER A 361 12.57 20.37 8.32
N GLY A 362 12.07 19.49 7.44
CA GLY A 362 10.67 19.48 7.03
C GLY A 362 9.70 19.04 8.14
N ALA A 363 10.11 18.11 9.00
CA ALA A 363 9.33 17.66 10.15
C ALA A 363 9.34 18.68 11.28
N ALA A 364 10.46 19.35 11.51
CA ALA A 364 10.63 20.29 12.60
C ALA A 364 9.85 21.60 12.35
N SER A 365 9.73 22.02 11.08
CA SER A 365 8.86 23.13 10.65
C SER A 365 7.38 22.88 10.97
N LYS A 366 6.91 21.62 10.90
CA LYS A 366 5.50 21.26 11.19
C LYS A 366 5.14 21.17 12.68
N VAL A 367 6.11 20.96 13.57
CA VAL A 367 5.85 20.64 14.99
C VAL A 367 6.26 21.78 15.93
N GLY A 368 6.69 22.94 15.39
CA GLY A 368 7.20 24.05 16.21
C GLY A 368 8.51 23.72 16.96
N LYS A 369 9.10 22.54 16.71
CA LYS A 369 10.34 22.04 17.30
C LYS A 369 11.58 22.33 16.44
N ALA A 370 11.42 23.04 15.32
CA ALA A 370 12.50 23.46 14.41
C ALA A 370 13.64 24.17 15.14
N ALA A 371 13.33 25.19 15.93
CA ALA A 371 14.34 25.96 16.64
C ALA A 371 15.12 25.11 17.66
N LEU A 372 14.45 24.18 18.34
CA LEU A 372 15.10 23.31 19.32
C LEU A 372 16.03 22.30 18.65
N ARG A 373 15.62 21.69 17.54
CA ARG A 373 16.45 20.75 16.80
C ARG A 373 17.64 21.44 16.12
N ALA A 374 17.43 22.61 15.53
CA ALA A 374 18.53 23.41 14.97
C ALA A 374 19.57 23.78 16.05
N ALA A 375 19.14 24.06 17.29
CA ALA A 375 20.06 24.29 18.40
C ALA A 375 20.80 23.00 18.82
N GLN A 376 20.17 21.83 18.73
CA GLN A 376 20.81 20.54 18.98
C GLN A 376 21.86 20.21 17.92
N ASP A 377 21.53 20.39 16.64
CA ASP A 377 22.46 20.14 15.52
C ASP A 377 23.67 21.08 15.57
N ALA A 378 23.45 22.37 15.87
CA ALA A 378 24.54 23.32 16.07
C ALA A 378 25.47 22.91 17.23
N ASN A 379 24.91 22.40 18.32
CA ASN A 379 25.69 21.91 19.47
C ASN A 379 26.48 20.64 19.12
N THR A 380 25.91 19.72 18.35
CA THR A 380 26.61 18.53 17.86
C THR A 380 27.79 18.92 16.97
N ARG A 381 27.58 19.81 16.00
CA ARG A 381 28.66 20.30 15.12
C ARG A 381 29.78 21.00 15.88
N LEU A 382 29.46 21.76 16.94
CA LEU A 382 30.47 22.37 17.81
C LEU A 382 31.28 21.33 18.59
N THR A 383 30.67 20.20 18.95
CA THR A 383 31.33 19.10 19.67
C THR A 383 32.27 18.31 18.77
N GLU A 384 31.99 18.27 17.47
CA GLU A 384 32.79 17.59 16.44
C GLU A 384 34.04 18.37 16.00
N ILE A 385 34.19 19.64 16.41
CA ILE A 385 35.38 20.44 16.10
C ILE A 385 36.57 19.90 16.89
N ASP A 386 37.43 19.13 16.22
CA ASP A 386 38.70 18.65 16.76
C ASP A 386 39.84 19.62 16.45
N LEU A 387 40.30 20.34 17.47
CA LEU A 387 41.40 21.30 17.36
C LEU A 387 42.79 20.65 17.37
N SER A 388 42.88 19.33 17.59
CA SER A 388 44.18 18.63 17.68
C SER A 388 44.86 18.43 16.32
N THR A 389 44.11 18.53 15.22
CA THR A 389 44.60 18.32 13.84
C THR A 389 44.53 19.58 12.96
N ALA A 390 44.11 20.73 13.52
CA ALA A 390 43.89 21.96 12.77
C ALA A 390 45.19 22.71 12.42
N ASP A 391 45.32 23.17 11.17
CA ASP A 391 46.49 23.94 10.68
C ASP A 391 46.66 25.24 11.49
N PRO A 392 47.87 25.55 12.00
CA PRO A 392 48.16 26.78 12.77
C PRO A 392 47.72 28.08 12.10
N ASN A 393 47.72 28.14 10.76
CA ASN A 393 47.28 29.32 10.02
C ASN A 393 45.76 29.56 10.08
N THR A 394 44.98 28.52 10.41
CA THR A 394 43.52 28.59 10.51
C THR A 394 43.01 28.96 11.89
N HIS A 395 43.88 28.95 12.91
CA HIS A 395 43.50 29.14 14.32
C HIS A 395 42.82 30.50 14.56
N ALA A 396 43.33 31.58 13.95
CA ALA A 396 42.73 32.91 14.05
C ALA A 396 41.35 33.00 13.38
N GLY A 397 41.13 32.24 12.29
CA GLY A 397 39.84 32.14 11.62
C GLY A 397 38.82 31.37 12.46
N ILE A 398 39.27 30.26 13.08
CA ILE A 398 38.46 29.44 13.98
C ILE A 398 38.04 30.24 15.22
N GLU A 399 38.97 30.96 15.84
CA GLU A 399 38.69 31.83 17.00
C GLU A 399 37.61 32.86 16.68
N LYS A 400 37.75 33.57 15.54
CA LYS A 400 36.76 34.55 15.09
C LYS A 400 35.37 33.93 14.86
N GLN A 401 35.30 32.73 14.30
CA GLN A 401 34.04 32.03 14.08
C GLN A 401 33.39 31.57 15.38
N LEU A 402 34.19 31.07 16.34
CA LEU A 402 33.68 30.71 17.67
C LEU A 402 33.13 31.92 18.43
N ASP A 403 33.81 33.07 18.36
CA ASP A 403 33.33 34.33 18.93
C ASP A 403 32.01 34.78 18.31
N GLU A 404 31.87 34.65 16.99
CA GLU A 404 30.64 35.00 16.30
C GLU A 404 29.48 34.05 16.64
N ILE A 405 29.77 32.76 16.84
CA ILE A 405 28.80 31.77 17.32
C ILE A 405 28.36 32.11 18.75
N ILE A 406 29.27 32.48 19.64
CA ILE A 406 28.95 32.92 21.01
C ILE A 406 28.05 34.17 20.98
N HIS A 407 28.38 35.14 20.13
CA HIS A 407 27.59 36.36 19.96
C HIS A 407 26.15 36.04 19.51
N ARG A 408 25.99 35.23 18.46
CA ARG A 408 24.68 34.83 17.92
C ARG A 408 23.89 33.99 18.93
N ALA A 409 24.53 33.05 19.62
CA ALA A 409 23.90 32.23 20.66
C ALA A 409 23.40 33.09 21.84
N THR A 410 24.19 34.09 22.26
CA THR A 410 23.82 35.03 23.32
C THR A 410 22.60 35.86 22.90
N GLY A 411 22.58 36.36 21.66
CA GLY A 411 21.42 37.09 21.12
C GLY A 411 20.15 36.24 21.06
N LEU A 412 20.26 34.96 20.66
CA LEU A 412 19.13 34.03 20.66
C LEU A 412 18.62 33.73 22.08
N LYS A 413 19.52 33.64 23.06
CA LYS A 413 19.16 33.43 24.47
C LYS A 413 18.39 34.61 25.05
N SER A 414 18.80 35.84 24.74
CA SER A 414 18.08 37.06 25.15
C SER A 414 16.68 37.12 24.53
N LYS A 415 16.55 36.85 23.23
CA LYS A 415 15.23 36.77 22.56
C LYS A 415 14.33 35.68 23.16
N LEU A 416 14.89 34.53 23.53
CA LEU A 416 14.13 33.47 24.19
C LEU A 416 13.62 33.92 25.56
N GLN A 417 14.39 34.72 26.30
CA GLN A 417 13.98 35.28 27.59
C GLN A 417 12.83 36.29 27.42
N GLU A 418 12.92 37.19 26.44
CA GLU A 418 11.85 38.14 26.10
C GLU A 418 10.52 37.43 25.72
N ILE A 419 10.61 36.32 25.00
CA ILE A 419 9.45 35.50 24.62
C ILE A 419 8.83 34.81 25.85
N LYS A 420 9.65 34.38 26.82
CA LYS A 420 9.16 33.76 28.07
C LYS A 420 8.52 34.80 28.98
N ASP A 421 9.10 35.99 29.07
CA ASP A 421 8.61 37.07 29.93
C ASP A 421 7.28 37.67 29.40
N SER A 422 7.11 37.71 28.07
CA SER A 422 5.84 38.11 27.43
C SER A 422 4.73 37.05 27.54
N ALA A 423 5.07 35.76 27.59
CA ALA A 423 4.10 34.68 27.84
C ALA A 423 3.65 34.58 29.32
N GLY A 424 4.45 35.08 30.27
CA GLY A 424 4.11 35.13 31.69
C GLY A 424 3.13 36.25 32.08
N HIS A 425 3.03 37.33 31.28
CA HIS A 425 2.12 38.44 31.57
C HIS A 425 0.66 38.18 31.16
N THR A 426 0.41 37.26 30.23
CA THR A 426 -0.96 36.92 29.78
C THR A 426 -1.70 35.94 30.70
N SER A 427 -1.00 35.31 31.65
CA SER A 427 -1.58 34.35 32.61
C SER A 427 -1.96 34.95 33.96
N SER A 428 -1.69 36.25 34.22
CA SER A 428 -2.05 36.92 35.49
C SER A 428 -3.28 37.83 35.43
N SER A 429 -3.88 38.04 34.25
CA SER A 429 -5.06 38.91 34.06
C SER A 429 -6.40 38.16 33.97
N GLY A 430 -6.41 36.88 34.32
CA GLY A 430 -7.60 36.02 34.33
C GLY A 430 -7.84 35.44 35.73
N ASN A 431 -8.23 36.29 36.67
CA ASN A 431 -8.95 35.88 37.89
C ASN A 431 -9.92 36.99 38.30
#